data_AF-A0A7S3MIW4-F1
#
_entry.id   AF-A0A7S3MIW4-F1
#
_cell.length_a   1.000
_cell.length_b   1.000
_cell.length_c   1.000
_cell.angle_alpha   90.00
_cell.angle_beta   90.00
_cell.angle_gamma   90.00
#
_symmetry.space_group_name_H-M   'P 1'
#
loop_
_entity.id
_entity.type
_entity.pdbx_description
1 polymer ?
#
loop_
_entity_poly.entity_id
_entity_poly.type
_entity_poly.pdbx_seq_one_letter_code
_entity_poly.pdbx_strand_id
1 'polypeptide(L)'
;MRVLLNQGTQADCGEIVRKGFVNAMRSGDNLCVDMDKTKADFPAMSSEGNFTADKFFDYTWFEQEANYMPYVREDERHGPGGINPGIGFSRNPSFGMALRSGAENEEVLQEQIALIPNFDQFMHVIIE
;
A
#
# COMPACT_ATOMS: atom_id res chain seq x y z
N MET A 1 9.42 15.19 -8.99
CA MET A 1 10.40 14.38 -8.23
C MET A 1 10.30 12.93 -8.72
N ARG A 2 11.42 12.22 -8.86
CA ARG A 2 11.41 10.78 -9.20
C ARG A 2 11.58 9.95 -7.94
N VAL A 3 10.84 8.85 -7.79
CA VAL A 3 10.62 8.21 -6.49
C VAL A 3 10.92 6.70 -6.50
N LEU A 4 10.68 6.01 -7.62
CA LEU A 4 10.97 4.57 -7.77
C LEU A 4 12.38 4.32 -8.29
N LEU A 5 13.40 4.26 -7.42
CA LEU A 5 14.81 4.13 -7.86
C LEU A 5 15.20 5.14 -8.97
N ASN A 6 14.67 6.37 -8.90
CA ASN A 6 14.80 7.42 -9.93
C ASN A 6 14.16 7.13 -11.30
N GLN A 7 13.18 6.22 -11.38
CA GLN A 7 12.56 5.79 -12.65
C GLN A 7 11.09 6.21 -12.84
N GLY A 8 10.39 6.72 -11.82
CA GLY A 8 8.98 7.14 -11.95
C GLY A 8 8.60 8.30 -11.03
N THR A 9 7.45 8.92 -11.26
CA THR A 9 6.85 10.02 -10.49
C THR A 9 6.14 9.54 -9.22
N GLN A 10 5.68 10.47 -8.36
CA GLN A 10 4.86 10.13 -7.17
C GLN A 10 3.56 9.42 -7.57
N ALA A 11 2.94 9.82 -8.68
CA ALA A 11 1.77 9.14 -9.22
C ALA A 11 2.08 7.70 -9.64
N ASP A 12 3.22 7.47 -10.30
CA ASP A 12 3.66 6.12 -10.68
C ASP A 12 3.92 5.25 -9.44
N CYS A 13 4.51 5.83 -8.40
CA CYS A 13 4.74 5.13 -7.14
C CYS A 13 3.43 4.77 -6.45
N GLY A 14 2.47 5.69 -6.38
CA GLY A 14 1.14 5.45 -5.84
C GLY A 14 0.40 4.35 -6.59
N GLU A 15 0.50 4.31 -7.92
CA GLU A 15 -0.13 3.27 -8.74
C GLU A 15 0.51 1.89 -8.53
N ILE A 16 1.84 1.80 -8.42
CA ILE A 16 2.52 0.54 -8.12
C ILE A 16 2.12 0.02 -6.74
N VAL A 17 2.11 0.92 -5.75
CA VAL A 17 1.75 0.58 -4.36
C VAL A 17 0.27 0.15 -4.30
N ARG A 18 -0.64 0.88 -4.94
CA ARG A 18 -2.07 0.50 -5.07
C ARG A 18 -2.22 -0.87 -5.72
N LYS A 19 -1.56 -1.12 -6.85
CA LYS A 19 -1.63 -2.40 -7.56
C LYS A 19 -1.08 -3.55 -6.72
N GLY A 20 0.04 -3.34 -6.02
CA GLY A 20 0.60 -4.30 -5.08
C GLY A 20 -0.37 -4.64 -3.95
N PHE A 21 -1.03 -3.61 -3.41
CA PHE A 21 -2.05 -3.74 -2.38
C PHE A 21 -3.27 -4.54 -2.85
N VAL A 22 -3.87 -4.19 -3.99
CA VAL A 22 -5.02 -4.93 -4.55
C VAL A 22 -4.67 -6.39 -4.82
N ASN A 23 -3.46 -6.64 -5.34
CA ASN A 23 -3.01 -8.01 -5.60
C ASN A 23 -2.85 -8.82 -4.30
N ALA A 24 -2.13 -8.28 -3.32
CA ALA A 24 -1.88 -8.92 -2.03
C ALA A 24 -3.18 -9.09 -1.23
N MET A 25 -4.08 -8.10 -1.27
CA MET A 25 -5.40 -8.17 -0.64
C MET A 25 -6.25 -9.29 -1.22
N ARG A 26 -6.17 -9.52 -2.54
CA ARG A 26 -6.89 -10.62 -3.20
C ARG A 26 -6.28 -11.99 -2.88
N SER A 27 -4.96 -12.12 -2.92
CA SER A 27 -4.30 -13.42 -2.69
C SER A 27 -4.20 -13.78 -1.21
N GLY A 28 -4.24 -12.79 -0.31
CA GLY A 28 -3.90 -12.94 1.11
C GLY A 28 -2.39 -12.94 1.36
N ASP A 29 -1.59 -12.50 0.38
CA ASP A 29 -0.14 -12.38 0.55
C ASP A 29 0.22 -11.17 1.41
N ASN A 30 1.47 -11.14 1.88
CA ASN A 30 2.03 -9.99 2.56
C ASN A 30 2.59 -8.99 1.54
N LEU A 31 2.14 -7.74 1.60
CA LEU A 31 2.76 -6.64 0.87
C LEU A 31 3.91 -6.06 1.70
N CYS A 32 5.13 -6.04 1.15
CA CYS A 32 6.26 -5.35 1.74
C CYS A 32 6.58 -4.08 0.95
N VAL A 33 6.54 -2.92 1.61
CA VAL A 33 6.92 -1.63 1.03
C VAL A 33 8.29 -1.22 1.57
N ASP A 34 9.26 -1.09 0.67
CA ASP A 34 10.64 -0.70 1.00
C ASP A 34 10.77 0.82 0.92
N MET A 35 10.79 1.48 2.07
CA MET A 35 10.75 2.94 2.20
C MET A 35 11.97 3.62 1.58
N ASP A 36 13.12 2.94 1.59
CA ASP A 36 14.37 3.47 1.02
C ASP A 36 14.32 3.53 -0.52
N LYS A 37 13.56 2.60 -1.13
CA LYS A 37 13.45 2.47 -2.60
C LYS A 37 12.29 3.25 -3.18
N THR A 38 11.20 3.40 -2.43
CA THR A 38 10.00 4.11 -2.89
C THR A 38 10.11 5.61 -2.67
N LYS A 39 10.81 6.08 -1.61
CA LYS A 39 10.94 7.50 -1.19
C LYS A 39 9.62 8.27 -1.30
N ALA A 40 8.52 7.56 -1.10
CA ALA A 40 7.17 7.97 -1.40
C ALA A 40 6.71 9.03 -0.40
N ASP A 41 6.15 10.12 -0.90
CA ASP A 41 5.37 11.05 -0.08
C ASP A 41 3.93 10.59 -0.13
N PHE A 42 3.59 9.61 0.72
CA PHE A 42 2.26 8.99 0.72
C PHE A 42 1.14 10.01 0.93
N PRO A 43 1.24 10.98 1.86
CA PRO A 43 0.24 12.05 1.99
C PRO A 43 0.00 12.84 0.70
N ALA A 44 1.03 13.05 -0.10
CA ALA A 44 0.93 13.75 -1.39
C ALA A 44 0.57 12.83 -2.57
N MET A 45 0.41 11.53 -2.35
CA MET A 45 -0.01 10.61 -3.40
C MET A 45 -1.48 10.82 -3.75
N SER A 46 -1.74 11.15 -5.00
CA SER A 46 -3.06 11.10 -5.60
C SER A 46 -3.02 10.14 -6.79
N SER A 47 -3.91 9.15 -6.83
CA SER A 47 -4.25 8.47 -8.08
C SER A 47 -5.62 8.97 -8.55
N GLU A 48 -5.87 8.93 -9.85
CA GLU A 48 -7.21 9.21 -10.37
C GLU A 48 -8.26 8.34 -9.69
N GLY A 49 -9.39 8.96 -9.35
CA GLY A 49 -10.61 8.29 -8.91
C GLY A 49 -10.77 8.18 -7.41
N ASN A 50 -9.90 7.45 -6.70
CA ASN A 50 -10.31 6.88 -5.41
C ASN A 50 -9.18 6.60 -4.38
N PHE A 51 -7.95 7.06 -4.63
CA PHE A 51 -6.87 6.83 -3.67
C PHE A 51 -6.92 7.85 -2.55
N THR A 52 -7.35 7.41 -1.38
CA THR A 52 -7.36 8.19 -0.15
C THR A 52 -6.06 7.89 0.61
N ALA A 53 -5.05 8.74 0.40
CA ALA A 53 -3.69 8.59 0.94
C ALA A 53 -3.65 8.39 2.46
N ASP A 54 -4.44 9.17 3.20
CA ASP A 54 -4.57 9.12 4.64
C ASP A 54 -5.25 7.84 5.16
N LYS A 55 -5.87 7.07 4.27
CA LYS A 55 -6.53 5.79 4.58
C LYS A 55 -5.81 4.58 4.01
N PHE A 56 -4.78 4.78 3.20
CA PHE A 56 -4.06 3.69 2.55
C PHE A 56 -3.35 2.74 3.53
N PHE A 57 -3.01 3.23 4.72
CA PHE A 57 -2.40 2.44 5.79
C PHE A 57 -3.37 2.12 6.94
N ASP A 58 -4.65 2.46 6.80
CA ASP A 58 -5.68 2.20 7.81
C ASP A 58 -6.28 0.80 7.58
N TYR A 59 -5.72 -0.21 8.25
CA TYR A 59 -6.12 -1.61 8.06
C TYR A 59 -7.59 -1.83 8.40
N THR A 60 -8.05 -1.20 9.50
CA THR A 60 -9.43 -1.31 9.97
C THR A 60 -10.42 -0.66 9.01
N TRP A 61 -10.04 0.46 8.39
CA TRP A 61 -10.87 1.10 7.37
C TRP A 61 -11.12 0.18 6.16
N PHE A 62 -10.12 -0.61 5.78
CA PHE A 62 -10.23 -1.59 4.69
C PHE A 62 -10.98 -2.89 5.05
N GLU A 63 -11.53 -3.02 6.25
CA GLU A 63 -12.44 -4.15 6.55
C GLU A 63 -13.78 -4.02 5.83
N GLN A 64 -14.16 -2.79 5.44
CA GLN A 64 -15.42 -2.52 4.76
C GLN A 64 -15.23 -2.53 3.23
N GLU A 65 -16.06 -3.29 2.52
CA GLU A 65 -16.00 -3.40 1.05
C GLU A 65 -16.12 -2.05 0.33
N ALA A 66 -16.98 -1.18 0.83
CA ALA A 66 -17.16 0.17 0.29
C ALA A 66 -15.87 1.01 0.30
N ASN A 67 -14.91 0.66 1.16
CA ASN A 67 -13.67 1.41 1.35
C ASN A 67 -12.53 0.87 0.47
N TYR A 68 -12.35 -0.45 0.33
CA TYR A 68 -11.29 -0.99 -0.55
C TYR A 68 -11.71 -1.10 -2.02
N MET A 69 -12.98 -1.35 -2.33
CA MET A 69 -13.42 -1.59 -3.71
C MET A 69 -13.14 -0.40 -4.67
N PRO A 70 -13.17 0.87 -4.23
CA PRO A 70 -12.75 2.01 -5.03
C PRO A 70 -11.28 1.93 -5.54
N TYR A 71 -10.41 1.22 -4.83
CA TYR A 71 -9.01 1.01 -5.22
C TYR A 71 -8.84 -0.08 -6.28
N VAL A 72 -9.87 -0.91 -6.50
CA VAL A 72 -9.84 -2.04 -7.44
C VAL A 72 -10.36 -1.58 -8.80
N ARG A 73 -9.47 -1.59 -9.79
CA ARG A 73 -9.82 -1.26 -11.19
C ARG A 73 -10.63 -2.38 -11.81
N GLU A 74 -11.37 -2.08 -12.87
CA GLU A 74 -12.26 -3.03 -13.52
C GLU A 74 -11.53 -4.31 -13.99
N ASP A 75 -10.33 -4.16 -14.53
CA ASP A 75 -9.46 -5.25 -14.97
C ASP A 75 -8.86 -6.08 -13.82
N GLU A 76 -8.94 -5.60 -12.58
CA GLU A 76 -8.47 -6.28 -11.37
C GLU A 76 -9.61 -7.02 -10.63
N ARG A 77 -10.86 -6.85 -11.07
CA ARG A 77 -12.07 -7.45 -10.46
C ARG A 77 -12.24 -8.93 -10.81
N HIS A 78 -11.30 -9.73 -10.33
CA HIS A 78 -11.29 -11.18 -10.49
C HIS A 78 -10.81 -11.85 -9.20
N GLY A 79 -11.01 -13.17 -9.09
CA GLY A 79 -10.50 -13.95 -7.97
C GLY A 79 -9.00 -14.25 -8.04
N PRO A 80 -8.44 -14.93 -7.02
CA PRO A 80 -7.05 -15.40 -7.04
C PRO A 80 -6.72 -16.21 -8.30
N GLY A 81 -5.52 -16.03 -8.85
CA GLY A 81 -5.08 -16.72 -10.07
C GLY A 81 -5.79 -16.30 -11.36
N GLY A 82 -6.53 -15.18 -11.37
CA GLY A 82 -7.25 -14.73 -12.56
C GLY A 82 -8.54 -15.50 -12.84
N ILE A 83 -8.94 -16.40 -11.93
CA ILE A 83 -10.14 -17.22 -12.08
C ILE A 83 -11.35 -16.33 -11.79
N ASN A 84 -12.24 -16.19 -12.77
CA ASN A 84 -13.46 -15.42 -12.60
C ASN A 84 -14.72 -16.25 -12.94
N PRO A 85 -15.32 -16.94 -11.95
CA PRO A 85 -16.67 -17.43 -12.06
C PRO A 85 -17.53 -16.69 -11.04
N GLY A 86 -18.02 -15.50 -11.40
CA GLY A 86 -19.19 -14.87 -10.78
C GLY A 86 -19.07 -14.25 -9.38
N ILE A 87 -17.95 -14.41 -8.66
CA ILE A 87 -17.79 -13.90 -7.27
C ILE A 87 -17.15 -12.50 -7.23
N GLY A 88 -16.41 -12.09 -8.27
CA GLY A 88 -15.72 -10.80 -8.31
C GLY A 88 -14.48 -10.71 -7.40
N PHE A 89 -14.11 -9.50 -7.01
CA PHE A 89 -13.01 -9.23 -6.07
C PHE A 89 -13.49 -9.39 -4.63
N SER A 90 -12.72 -10.08 -3.78
CA SER A 90 -12.95 -10.12 -2.34
C SER A 90 -11.63 -9.96 -1.60
N ARG A 91 -11.68 -9.27 -0.46
CA ARG A 91 -10.54 -9.13 0.44
C ARG A 91 -10.30 -10.45 1.17
N ASN A 92 -9.06 -10.94 1.11
CA ASN A 92 -8.62 -12.06 1.91
C ASN A 92 -8.26 -11.57 3.33
N PRO A 93 -8.83 -12.15 4.41
CA PRO A 93 -8.54 -11.74 5.77
C PRO A 93 -7.07 -11.98 6.19
N SER A 94 -6.35 -12.86 5.50
CA SER A 94 -4.93 -13.11 5.75
C SER A 94 -3.99 -12.03 5.20
N PHE A 95 -4.52 -11.05 4.47
CA PHE A 95 -3.72 -9.95 3.94
C PHE A 95 -2.97 -9.20 5.06
N GLY A 96 -1.66 -9.02 4.86
CA GLY A 96 -0.78 -8.27 5.75
C GLY A 96 0.05 -7.24 5.00
N MET A 97 0.49 -6.21 5.72
CA MET A 97 1.41 -5.20 5.19
C MET A 97 2.59 -5.02 6.14
N ALA A 98 3.80 -4.96 5.57
CA ALA A 98 5.01 -4.61 6.27
C ALA A 98 5.68 -3.40 5.59
N LEU A 99 6.20 -2.50 6.41
CA LEU A 99 7.02 -1.37 5.96
C LEU A 99 8.46 -1.65 6.40
N ARG A 100 9.39 -1.60 5.47
CA ARG A 100 10.81 -1.82 5.74
C ARG A 100 11.55 -0.50 5.59
N SER A 101 12.20 -0.08 6.67
CA SER A 101 13.14 1.04 6.71
C SER A 101 14.57 0.49 6.79
N GLY A 102 15.50 1.10 6.06
CA GLY A 102 16.94 0.89 6.24
C GLY A 102 17.63 2.15 6.75
N ALA A 103 16.92 3.00 7.50
CA ALA A 103 17.48 4.21 8.09
C ALA A 103 18.73 3.89 8.93
N GLU A 104 19.82 4.62 8.68
CA GLU A 104 21.10 4.42 9.38
C GLU A 104 21.14 5.12 10.74
N ASN A 105 20.16 5.98 11.03
CA ASN A 105 20.04 6.72 12.28
C ASN A 105 18.59 7.11 12.58
N GLU A 106 18.35 7.58 13.80
CA GLU A 106 17.04 7.98 14.30
C GLU A 106 16.43 9.15 13.52
N GLU A 107 17.24 10.11 13.07
CA GLU A 107 16.75 11.29 12.34
C GLU A 107 16.08 10.89 11.02
N VAL A 108 16.75 10.04 10.23
CA VAL A 108 16.22 9.51 8.96
C VAL A 108 15.00 8.62 9.21
N LEU A 109 14.98 7.86 10.30
CA LEU A 109 13.83 7.04 10.66
C LEU A 109 12.60 7.91 10.95
N GLN A 110 12.75 9.00 11.73
CA GLN A 110 11.66 9.91 12.04
C GLN A 110 11.13 10.64 10.80
N GLU A 111 12.00 11.01 9.86
CA GLU A 111 11.58 11.56 8.56
C GLU A 111 10.71 10.57 7.77
N GLN A 112 11.07 9.29 7.77
CA GLN A 112 10.28 8.26 7.09
C GLN A 112 8.94 8.00 7.80
N ILE A 113 8.92 7.97 9.14
CA ILE A 113 7.70 7.78 9.94
C ILE A 113 6.71 8.92 9.69
N ALA A 114 7.17 10.17 9.60
CA ALA A 114 6.32 11.33 9.37
C ALA A 114 5.56 11.27 8.03
N LEU A 115 6.04 10.48 7.08
CA LEU A 115 5.40 10.27 5.78
C LEU A 115 4.42 9.10 5.76
N ILE A 116 4.20 8.40 6.88
CA ILE A 116 3.29 7.25 6.96
C ILE A 116 2.05 7.62 7.78
N PRO A 117 0.90 7.88 7.12
CA PRO A 117 -0.37 8.02 7.80
C PRO A 117 -0.71 6.80 8.68
N ASN A 118 -1.32 7.03 9.85
CA ASN A 118 -1.74 5.98 10.81
C ASN A 118 -0.62 4.99 11.18
N PHE A 119 0.63 5.47 11.29
CA PHE A 119 1.78 4.65 11.66
C PHE A 119 1.61 3.90 13.00
N ASP A 120 0.74 4.41 13.88
CA ASP A 120 0.36 3.82 15.16
C ASP A 120 -0.40 2.48 15.03
N GLN A 121 -0.97 2.16 13.86
CA GLN A 121 -1.59 0.85 13.60
C GLN A 121 -0.57 -0.26 13.32
N PHE A 122 0.70 0.07 13.08
CA PHE A 122 1.73 -0.93 12.80
C PHE A 122 2.35 -1.47 14.07
N MET A 123 2.68 -2.77 14.05
CA MET A 123 3.61 -3.34 15.04
C MET A 123 5.03 -2.89 14.71
N HIS A 124 5.67 -2.18 15.64
CA HIS A 124 7.03 -1.67 15.46
C HIS A 124 8.05 -2.71 15.91
N VAL A 125 8.95 -3.09 15.00
CA VAL A 125 10.04 -4.02 15.28
C VAL A 125 11.34 -3.40 14.76
N ILE A 126 12.28 -3.18 15.67
CA ILE A 126 13.65 -2.76 15.34
C ILE A 126 14.52 -4.01 15.36
N ILE A 127 15.24 -4.26 14.26
CA ILE A 127 16.19 -5.36 14.14
C ILE A 127 17.57 -4.74 14.05
N GLU A 128 18.37 -4.95 15.09
CA GLU A 128 19.78 -4.53 15.20
C GLU A 128 20.74 -5.60 14.66
#